data_AF-A0A2D9U4M0-F1
#
_entry.id   AF-A0A2D9U4M0-F1
#
_cell.length_a   1.000
_cell.length_b   1.000
_cell.length_c   1.000
_cell.angle_alpha   90.00
_cell.angle_beta   90.00
_cell.angle_gamma   90.00
#
_symmetry.space_group_name_H-M   'P 1'
#
loop_
_entity.id
_entity.type
_entity.pdbx_description
1 polymer ?
#
loop_
_entity_poly.entity_id
_entity_poly.type
_entity_poly.pdbx_seq_one_letter_code
_entity_poly.pdbx_strand_id
1 'polypeptide(L)'
;MQSLEWTTELIITATVAGLVLAVLGYLLAMVLLGRKNTELSGQLKQTEQALELANTQSQKQQEDIKQLSTALHEKDLSESKLQTRLDSVQSTAQTTEQRLNDTVTELKVQLASQQSALDEVKGQHHSTEKQLETAQADNRALKEQTLDLRSRLEKAEQNIQQERSLVSQLKEELAQEGKKAKELEASNFEAREQLKEAKQNLMEVQQRHTQLQERHQSLSNEHTELKTTLERKEEHFKEQMQQLSETKQSLTKEFENLANKIFEEKGKTFTHTSQASIDTMLKPFREQIEGFQKRINEVHDASLQGNTSLNAEIKKVLEIGLQMSKEANNLTSALKGDSQQRGAWGEAQLRRTLEMSGLIEEAHYEVQSSFKDAEGKQKQTDYLIKLPDGKHIIIDSKVALNAYDRAVGAESPEEYQLAMSEHVKAVRKHIDDLASKDYTNLVGMRSPSFVLMFMPIEPAYIEALKNNKDLFEYGYKKGIVLVSHTTLIPILRTVSNLWMIERSNAEAREISEKAGDIYNSVCTVAERLSKLGGTLSTVSNHYNNTVKALAGQQGLYGKVDRFSQLSAKVSKSLPHLEATHVDFETERLALIVEPIEEPLIEEPLSEPEPEHLDNDAQSAPTIESETAENH
;
A
#
# COMPACT_ATOMS: atom_id res chain seq x y z
N MET A 1 -169.35 -83.48 157.64
CA MET A 1 -169.82 -84.13 158.88
C MET A 1 -168.62 -84.29 159.80
N GLN A 2 -168.72 -83.66 160.98
CA GLN A 2 -168.10 -84.01 162.28
C GLN A 2 -166.55 -84.06 162.34
N SER A 3 -165.89 -82.99 162.81
CA SER A 3 -165.57 -82.64 164.21
C SER A 3 -164.59 -83.60 164.87
N LEU A 4 -163.42 -83.11 165.30
CA LEU A 4 -162.82 -83.50 166.59
C LEU A 4 -161.70 -82.52 166.99
N GLU A 5 -161.68 -82.23 168.29
CA GLU A 5 -160.94 -81.18 168.96
C GLU A 5 -159.48 -81.58 169.33
N TRP A 6 -158.75 -80.56 169.77
CA TRP A 6 -157.36 -80.48 170.26
C TRP A 6 -156.82 -81.65 171.11
N THR A 7 -155.47 -81.88 171.08
CA THR A 7 -154.58 -81.93 172.29
C THR A 7 -153.08 -82.24 172.03
N THR A 8 -152.24 -81.55 172.82
CA THR A 8 -150.84 -81.70 173.31
C THR A 8 -149.62 -82.32 172.58
N GLU A 9 -149.63 -83.38 171.76
CA GLU A 9 -148.33 -83.97 171.31
C GLU A 9 -147.86 -83.61 169.89
N LEU A 10 -148.59 -82.69 169.24
CA LEU A 10 -148.11 -81.93 168.08
C LEU A 10 -146.76 -81.20 168.32
N ILE A 11 -146.32 -81.09 169.59
CA ILE A 11 -145.04 -80.50 170.00
C ILE A 11 -143.85 -81.49 169.82
N ILE A 12 -144.07 -82.81 169.93
CA ILE A 12 -142.96 -83.77 169.82
C ILE A 12 -142.60 -84.01 168.35
N THR A 13 -143.57 -83.94 167.45
CA THR A 13 -143.32 -83.96 166.00
C THR A 13 -142.59 -82.70 165.50
N ALA A 14 -142.63 -81.59 166.24
CA ALA A 14 -141.97 -80.34 165.86
C ALA A 14 -140.50 -80.24 166.32
N THR A 15 -140.06 -81.02 167.31
CA THR A 15 -138.73 -80.87 167.93
C THR A 15 -137.61 -81.67 167.27
N VAL A 16 -137.86 -82.86 166.71
CA VAL A 16 -136.78 -83.65 166.06
C VAL A 16 -136.63 -83.35 164.56
N ALA A 17 -137.68 -82.86 163.91
CA ALA A 17 -137.60 -82.31 162.55
C ALA A 17 -136.58 -81.13 162.45
N GLY A 18 -136.31 -80.43 163.57
CA GLY A 18 -135.27 -79.40 163.66
C GLY A 18 -133.84 -79.94 163.69
N LEU A 19 -133.60 -81.16 164.18
CA LEU A 19 -132.25 -81.77 164.22
C LEU A 19 -131.80 -82.31 162.86
N VAL A 20 -132.75 -82.77 162.03
CA VAL A 20 -132.48 -83.28 160.67
C VAL A 20 -132.08 -82.17 159.70
N LEU A 21 -132.52 -80.92 159.93
CA LEU A 21 -132.18 -79.78 159.07
C LEU A 21 -130.82 -79.12 159.40
N ALA A 22 -130.35 -79.20 160.64
CA ALA A 22 -129.06 -78.61 161.03
C ALA A 22 -127.84 -79.40 160.51
N VAL A 23 -127.92 -80.73 160.42
CA VAL A 23 -126.82 -81.58 159.97
C VAL A 23 -126.64 -81.53 158.45
N LEU A 24 -127.74 -81.39 157.69
CA LEU A 24 -127.72 -81.23 156.23
C LEU A 24 -127.16 -79.86 155.77
N GLY A 25 -127.28 -78.81 156.60
CA GLY A 25 -126.67 -77.51 156.34
C GLY A 25 -125.13 -77.49 156.47
N TYR A 26 -124.57 -78.27 157.41
CA TYR A 26 -123.12 -78.34 157.61
C TYR A 26 -122.39 -79.10 156.49
N LEU A 27 -123.03 -80.13 155.93
CA LEU A 27 -122.49 -80.92 154.83
C LEU A 27 -122.40 -80.17 153.49
N LEU A 28 -123.23 -79.13 153.27
CA LEU A 28 -123.25 -78.38 152.02
C LEU A 28 -122.20 -77.24 151.97
N ALA A 29 -121.81 -76.69 153.12
CA ALA A 29 -120.80 -75.62 153.19
C ALA A 29 -119.36 -76.12 153.00
N MET A 30 -119.04 -77.34 153.46
CA MET A 30 -117.67 -77.88 153.35
C MET A 30 -117.28 -78.24 151.91
N VAL A 31 -118.23 -78.73 151.10
CA VAL A 31 -117.94 -79.18 149.73
C VAL A 31 -117.74 -78.00 148.77
N LEU A 32 -118.35 -76.84 149.03
CA LEU A 32 -118.21 -75.65 148.18
C LEU A 32 -116.91 -74.88 148.42
N LEU A 33 -116.31 -74.92 149.61
CA LEU A 33 -115.02 -74.24 149.86
C LEU A 33 -113.80 -75.02 149.32
N GLY A 34 -113.87 -76.35 149.21
CA GLY A 34 -112.74 -77.17 148.74
C GLY A 34 -112.40 -77.00 147.26
N ARG A 35 -113.40 -76.74 146.40
CA ARG A 35 -113.19 -76.60 144.94
C ARG A 35 -112.57 -75.26 144.53
N LYS A 36 -112.82 -74.17 145.27
CA LYS A 36 -112.29 -72.85 144.92
C LYS A 36 -110.78 -72.71 145.23
N ASN A 37 -110.28 -73.46 146.19
CA ASN A 37 -108.87 -73.37 146.61
C ASN A 37 -107.90 -74.13 145.69
N THR A 38 -108.40 -75.12 144.93
CA THR A 38 -107.59 -75.88 143.96
C THR A 38 -107.41 -75.15 142.62
N GLU A 39 -108.35 -74.28 142.24
CA GLU A 39 -108.28 -73.52 140.99
C GLU A 39 -107.33 -72.30 141.09
N LEU A 40 -107.25 -71.66 142.26
CA LEU A 40 -106.37 -70.51 142.51
C LEU A 40 -104.87 -70.87 142.59
N SER A 41 -104.50 -72.05 143.11
CA SER A 41 -103.10 -72.50 143.10
C SER A 41 -102.59 -72.90 141.71
N GLY A 42 -103.48 -73.27 140.79
CA GLY A 42 -103.10 -73.59 139.41
C GLY A 42 -102.70 -72.34 138.60
N GLN A 43 -103.42 -71.24 138.77
CA GLN A 43 -103.15 -69.99 138.05
C GLN A 43 -101.84 -69.32 138.48
N LEU A 44 -101.50 -69.38 139.77
CA LEU A 44 -100.29 -68.73 140.31
C LEU A 44 -99.00 -69.35 139.77
N LYS A 45 -98.98 -70.68 139.57
CA LYS A 45 -97.82 -71.40 139.03
C LYS A 45 -97.62 -71.13 137.52
N GLN A 46 -98.70 -70.91 136.79
CA GLN A 46 -98.65 -70.59 135.36
C GLN A 46 -98.13 -69.16 135.11
N THR A 47 -98.44 -68.22 136.02
CA THR A 47 -97.93 -66.84 135.93
C THR A 47 -96.45 -66.70 136.28
N GLU A 48 -95.92 -67.51 137.21
CA GLU A 48 -94.47 -67.50 137.52
C GLU A 48 -93.62 -68.00 136.33
N GLN A 49 -94.03 -69.10 135.68
CA GLN A 49 -93.30 -69.61 134.51
C GLN A 49 -93.32 -68.65 133.32
N ALA A 50 -94.40 -67.89 133.11
CA ALA A 50 -94.46 -66.88 132.06
C ALA A 50 -93.51 -65.68 132.32
N LEU A 51 -93.32 -65.31 133.59
CA LEU A 51 -92.43 -64.21 133.98
C LEU A 51 -90.95 -64.55 133.79
N GLU A 52 -90.55 -65.79 134.11
CA GLU A 52 -89.16 -66.24 133.98
C GLU A 52 -88.72 -66.31 132.50
N LEU A 53 -89.62 -66.73 131.61
CA LEU A 53 -89.39 -66.83 130.17
C LEU A 53 -89.29 -65.44 129.50
N ALA A 54 -90.10 -64.47 129.94
CA ALA A 54 -90.01 -63.09 129.47
C ALA A 54 -88.69 -62.41 129.89
N ASN A 55 -88.20 -62.71 131.10
CA ASN A 55 -86.97 -62.11 131.61
C ASN A 55 -85.71 -62.62 130.87
N THR A 56 -85.67 -63.91 130.54
CA THR A 56 -84.59 -64.49 129.72
C THR A 56 -84.59 -63.93 128.30
N GLN A 57 -85.78 -63.66 127.73
CA GLN A 57 -85.90 -63.08 126.40
C GLN A 57 -85.46 -61.60 126.37
N SER A 58 -85.76 -60.83 127.42
CA SER A 58 -85.28 -59.45 127.57
C SER A 58 -83.75 -59.35 127.71
N GLN A 59 -83.13 -60.27 128.45
CA GLN A 59 -81.66 -60.30 128.57
C GLN A 59 -80.98 -60.59 127.23
N LYS A 60 -81.51 -61.52 126.44
CA LYS A 60 -80.98 -61.85 125.11
C LYS A 60 -81.04 -60.65 124.15
N GLN A 61 -82.16 -59.93 124.13
CA GLN A 61 -82.29 -58.72 123.31
C GLN A 61 -81.30 -57.61 123.72
N GLN A 62 -81.00 -57.50 125.02
CA GLN A 62 -80.06 -56.50 125.52
C GLN A 62 -78.61 -56.82 125.13
N GLU A 63 -78.27 -58.10 125.02
CA GLU A 63 -76.97 -58.57 124.55
C GLU A 63 -76.81 -58.37 123.03
N ASP A 64 -77.85 -58.65 122.24
CA ASP A 64 -77.88 -58.41 120.78
C ASP A 64 -77.71 -56.91 120.45
N ILE A 65 -78.37 -56.01 121.19
CA ILE A 65 -78.24 -54.55 121.00
C ILE A 65 -76.80 -54.10 121.28
N LYS A 66 -76.15 -54.68 122.28
CA LYS A 66 -74.77 -54.33 122.65
C LYS A 66 -73.78 -54.78 121.57
N GLN A 67 -73.99 -55.97 121.01
CA GLN A 67 -73.19 -56.47 119.88
C GLN A 67 -73.40 -55.61 118.62
N LEU A 68 -74.65 -55.21 118.32
CA LEU A 68 -74.96 -54.33 117.20
C LEU A 68 -74.32 -52.94 117.37
N SER A 69 -74.31 -52.37 118.58
CA SER A 69 -73.69 -51.06 118.82
C SER A 69 -72.17 -51.09 118.64
N THR A 70 -71.51 -52.17 119.07
CA THR A 70 -70.07 -52.33 118.82
C THR A 70 -69.75 -52.50 117.33
N ALA A 71 -70.57 -53.25 116.59
CA ALA A 71 -70.40 -53.42 115.15
C ALA A 71 -70.63 -52.11 114.37
N LEU A 72 -71.61 -51.29 114.80
CA LEU A 72 -71.86 -49.96 114.22
C LEU A 72 -70.67 -49.01 114.45
N HIS A 73 -70.13 -48.99 115.67
CA HIS A 73 -68.99 -48.13 116.00
C HIS A 73 -67.72 -48.51 115.23
N GLU A 74 -67.50 -49.81 115.01
CA GLU A 74 -66.38 -50.29 114.19
C GLU A 74 -66.55 -49.90 112.71
N LYS A 75 -67.78 -49.90 112.20
CA LYS A 75 -68.09 -49.38 110.86
C LYS A 75 -67.87 -47.88 110.74
N ASP A 76 -68.34 -47.07 111.69
CA ASP A 76 -68.13 -45.61 111.68
C ASP A 76 -66.63 -45.26 111.71
N LEU A 77 -65.84 -46.01 112.49
CA LEU A 77 -64.39 -45.85 112.52
C LEU A 77 -63.74 -46.20 111.18
N SER A 78 -64.23 -47.24 110.51
CA SER A 78 -63.74 -47.63 109.18
C SER A 78 -64.11 -46.60 108.11
N GLU A 79 -65.32 -46.02 108.18
CA GLU A 79 -65.81 -44.99 107.27
C GLU A 79 -65.02 -43.69 107.46
N SER A 80 -64.77 -43.27 108.70
CA SER A 80 -63.92 -42.11 109.01
C SER A 80 -62.48 -42.29 108.49
N LYS A 81 -61.89 -43.49 108.62
CA LYS A 81 -60.57 -43.79 108.06
C LYS A 81 -60.55 -43.76 106.53
N LEU A 82 -61.62 -44.23 105.88
CA LEU A 82 -61.76 -44.17 104.43
C LEU A 82 -61.96 -42.75 103.94
N GLN A 83 -62.76 -41.93 104.65
CA GLN A 83 -62.94 -40.50 104.37
C GLN A 83 -61.61 -39.76 104.43
N THR A 84 -60.85 -39.97 105.51
CA THR A 84 -59.53 -39.33 105.69
C THR A 84 -58.55 -39.75 104.59
N ARG A 85 -58.59 -41.02 104.17
CA ARG A 85 -57.78 -41.49 103.03
C ARG A 85 -58.23 -40.85 101.72
N LEU A 86 -59.53 -40.74 101.47
CA LEU A 86 -60.09 -40.12 100.27
C LEU A 86 -59.66 -38.65 100.16
N ASP A 87 -59.76 -37.89 101.25
CA ASP A 87 -59.34 -36.47 101.30
C ASP A 87 -57.82 -36.34 101.07
N SER A 88 -57.02 -37.25 101.62
CA SER A 88 -55.56 -37.28 101.38
C SER A 88 -55.21 -37.63 99.92
N VAL A 89 -55.96 -38.54 99.29
CA VAL A 89 -55.79 -38.89 97.87
C VAL A 89 -56.26 -37.75 96.98
N GLN A 90 -57.34 -37.06 97.33
CA GLN A 90 -57.88 -35.95 96.57
C GLN A 90 -56.96 -34.72 96.62
N SER A 91 -56.40 -34.41 97.79
CA SER A 91 -55.41 -33.33 97.93
C SER A 91 -54.09 -33.65 97.21
N THR A 92 -53.62 -34.90 97.25
CA THR A 92 -52.45 -35.31 96.46
C THR A 92 -52.75 -35.28 94.96
N ALA A 93 -53.93 -35.71 94.52
CA ALA A 93 -54.35 -35.59 93.12
C ALA A 93 -54.41 -34.12 92.66
N GLN A 94 -55.02 -33.22 93.44
CA GLN A 94 -55.08 -31.79 93.12
C GLN A 94 -53.70 -31.15 93.05
N THR A 95 -52.79 -31.48 93.97
CA THR A 95 -51.42 -30.96 93.93
C THR A 95 -50.63 -31.52 92.75
N THR A 96 -50.84 -32.78 92.35
CA THR A 96 -50.24 -33.32 91.12
C THR A 96 -50.82 -32.68 89.86
N GLU A 97 -52.12 -32.43 89.81
CA GLU A 97 -52.78 -31.77 88.68
C GLU A 97 -52.30 -30.33 88.53
N GLN A 98 -52.15 -29.61 89.64
CA GLN A 98 -51.61 -28.25 89.65
C GLN A 98 -50.15 -28.23 89.18
N ARG A 99 -49.30 -29.14 89.69
CA ARG A 99 -47.91 -29.28 89.21
C ARG A 99 -47.85 -29.62 87.72
N LEU A 100 -48.72 -30.50 87.24
CA LEU A 100 -48.77 -30.87 85.83
C LEU A 100 -49.18 -29.66 84.99
N ASN A 101 -50.19 -28.90 85.41
CA ASN A 101 -50.61 -27.68 84.74
C ASN A 101 -49.49 -26.62 84.72
N ASP A 102 -48.78 -26.43 85.83
CA ASP A 102 -47.64 -25.51 85.90
C ASP A 102 -46.54 -25.94 84.91
N THR A 103 -46.16 -27.22 84.89
CA THR A 103 -45.16 -27.74 83.94
C THR A 103 -45.63 -27.62 82.48
N VAL A 104 -46.91 -27.83 82.19
CA VAL A 104 -47.48 -27.65 80.85
C VAL A 104 -47.43 -26.17 80.44
N THR A 105 -47.69 -25.24 81.35
CA THR A 105 -47.56 -23.81 81.06
C THR A 105 -46.11 -23.40 80.82
N GLU A 106 -45.17 -23.91 81.63
CA GLU A 106 -43.74 -23.67 81.44
C GLU A 106 -43.25 -24.22 80.10
N LEU A 107 -43.62 -25.45 79.75
CA LEU A 107 -43.29 -26.06 78.46
C LEU A 107 -43.93 -25.30 77.28
N LYS A 108 -45.15 -24.77 77.43
CA LYS A 108 -45.79 -23.92 76.40
C LYS A 108 -45.02 -22.62 76.19
N VAL A 109 -44.56 -21.99 77.28
CA VAL A 109 -43.74 -20.76 77.20
C VAL A 109 -42.40 -21.04 76.55
N GLN A 110 -41.74 -22.16 76.91
CA GLN A 110 -40.48 -22.59 76.29
C GLN A 110 -40.66 -22.93 74.79
N LEU A 111 -41.75 -23.61 74.42
CA LEU A 111 -42.07 -23.91 73.03
C LEU A 111 -42.29 -22.62 72.21
N ALA A 112 -43.03 -21.66 72.78
CA ALA A 112 -43.28 -20.38 72.13
C ALA A 112 -41.99 -19.55 71.96
N SER A 113 -41.10 -19.55 72.96
CA SER A 113 -39.81 -18.85 72.85
C SER A 113 -38.88 -19.53 71.85
N GLN A 114 -38.85 -20.86 71.79
CA GLN A 114 -38.09 -21.60 70.77
C GLN A 114 -38.67 -21.40 69.36
N GLN A 115 -40.00 -21.33 69.20
CA GLN A 115 -40.62 -21.01 67.92
C GLN A 115 -40.25 -19.60 67.46
N SER A 116 -40.31 -18.61 68.35
CA SER A 116 -39.88 -17.24 68.02
C SER A 116 -38.41 -17.16 67.63
N ALA A 117 -37.52 -17.85 68.36
CA ALA A 117 -36.11 -17.91 68.03
C ALA A 117 -35.84 -18.61 66.68
N LEU A 118 -36.59 -19.69 66.39
CA LEU A 118 -36.50 -20.39 65.11
C LEU A 118 -36.95 -19.51 63.95
N ASP A 119 -38.03 -18.74 64.12
CA ASP A 119 -38.53 -17.82 63.09
C ASP A 119 -37.57 -16.64 62.87
N GLU A 120 -36.94 -16.12 63.93
CA GLU A 120 -35.88 -15.12 63.82
C GLU A 120 -34.66 -15.66 63.04
N VAL A 121 -34.18 -16.86 63.38
CA VAL A 121 -33.07 -17.51 62.68
C VAL A 121 -33.41 -17.81 61.22
N LYS A 122 -34.66 -18.24 60.91
CA LYS A 122 -35.13 -18.41 59.53
C LYS A 122 -35.15 -17.08 58.78
N GLY A 123 -35.61 -15.99 59.40
CA GLY A 123 -35.58 -14.66 58.81
C GLY A 123 -34.16 -14.18 58.53
N GLN A 124 -33.24 -14.39 59.47
CA GLN A 124 -31.82 -14.10 59.28
C GLN A 124 -31.22 -14.93 58.14
N HIS A 125 -31.45 -16.25 58.10
CA HIS A 125 -31.00 -17.13 57.02
C HIS A 125 -31.54 -16.68 55.66
N HIS A 126 -32.83 -16.35 55.57
CA HIS A 126 -33.41 -15.90 54.31
C HIS A 126 -32.79 -14.57 53.84
N SER A 127 -32.51 -13.64 54.76
CA SER A 127 -31.86 -12.38 54.41
C SER A 127 -30.39 -12.55 54.00
N THR A 128 -29.64 -13.45 54.64
CA THR A 128 -28.24 -13.76 54.27
C THR A 128 -28.17 -14.53 52.96
N GLU A 129 -29.10 -15.44 52.70
CA GLU A 129 -29.23 -16.16 51.43
C GLU A 129 -29.51 -15.20 50.28
N LYS A 130 -30.44 -14.25 50.48
CA LYS A 130 -30.69 -13.18 49.50
C LYS A 130 -29.46 -12.30 49.25
N GLN A 131 -28.72 -11.94 50.31
CA GLN A 131 -27.46 -11.20 50.19
C GLN A 131 -26.40 -11.99 49.42
N LEU A 132 -26.30 -13.29 49.67
CA LEU A 132 -25.39 -14.19 48.97
C LEU A 132 -25.74 -14.28 47.48
N GLU A 133 -27.02 -14.43 47.13
CA GLU A 133 -27.47 -14.42 45.74
C GLU A 133 -27.13 -13.11 45.04
N THR A 134 -27.37 -11.96 45.66
CA THR A 134 -26.99 -10.66 45.10
C THR A 134 -25.47 -10.54 44.93
N ALA A 135 -24.68 -10.93 45.92
CA ALA A 135 -23.22 -10.89 45.83
C ALA A 135 -22.68 -11.84 44.75
N GLN A 136 -23.30 -13.01 44.56
CA GLN A 136 -22.97 -13.93 43.48
C GLN A 136 -23.32 -13.36 42.11
N ALA A 137 -24.45 -12.68 41.96
CA ALA A 137 -24.83 -11.99 40.73
C ALA A 137 -23.82 -10.87 40.40
N ASP A 138 -23.45 -10.05 41.37
CA ASP A 138 -22.44 -8.99 41.20
C ASP A 138 -21.07 -9.57 40.83
N ASN A 139 -20.66 -10.68 41.45
CA ASN A 139 -19.40 -11.35 41.13
C ASN A 139 -19.39 -11.90 39.69
N ARG A 140 -20.53 -12.43 39.21
CA ARG A 140 -20.68 -12.86 37.81
C ARG A 140 -20.57 -11.67 36.86
N ALA A 141 -21.26 -10.57 37.14
CA ALA A 141 -21.19 -9.35 36.34
C ALA A 141 -19.76 -8.76 36.28
N LEU A 142 -19.06 -8.70 37.43
CA LEU A 142 -17.67 -8.27 37.51
C LEU A 142 -16.71 -9.17 36.72
N LYS A 143 -16.92 -10.50 36.74
CA LYS A 143 -16.13 -11.44 35.94
C LYS A 143 -16.34 -11.22 34.45
N GLU A 144 -17.58 -11.01 34.03
CA GLU A 144 -17.92 -10.75 32.63
C GLU A 144 -17.30 -9.43 32.15
N GLN A 145 -17.38 -8.37 32.95
CA GLN A 145 -16.71 -7.10 32.67
C GLN A 145 -15.18 -7.24 32.61
N THR A 146 -14.59 -8.07 33.48
CA THR A 146 -13.14 -8.33 33.47
C THR A 146 -12.72 -9.08 32.21
N LEU A 147 -13.54 -10.01 31.72
CA LEU A 147 -13.31 -10.73 30.47
C LEU A 147 -13.40 -9.79 29.26
N ASP A 148 -14.42 -8.92 29.22
CA ASP A 148 -14.54 -7.90 28.16
C ASP A 148 -13.32 -6.96 28.15
N LEU A 149 -12.93 -6.43 29.32
CA LEU A 149 -11.77 -5.56 29.44
C LEU A 149 -10.46 -6.26 29.01
N ARG A 150 -10.28 -7.54 29.34
CA ARG A 150 -9.13 -8.32 28.87
C ARG A 150 -9.14 -8.49 27.36
N SER A 151 -10.29 -8.80 26.76
CA SER A 151 -10.40 -8.91 25.29
C SER A 151 -10.09 -7.58 24.58
N ARG A 152 -10.56 -6.45 25.16
CA ARG A 152 -10.24 -5.12 24.65
C ARG A 152 -8.77 -4.76 24.80
N LEU A 153 -8.14 -5.13 25.92
CA LEU A 153 -6.70 -4.96 26.13
C LEU A 153 -5.89 -5.74 25.10
N GLU A 154 -6.22 -7.02 24.89
CA GLU A 154 -5.53 -7.88 23.93
C GLU A 154 -5.64 -7.33 22.49
N LYS A 155 -6.82 -6.84 22.09
CA LYS A 155 -6.97 -6.14 20.80
C LYS A 155 -6.13 -4.87 20.72
N ALA A 156 -6.08 -4.07 21.79
CA ALA A 156 -5.27 -2.85 21.81
C ALA A 156 -3.77 -3.17 21.72
N GLU A 157 -3.29 -4.22 22.41
CA GLU A 157 -1.91 -4.69 22.33
C GLU A 157 -1.56 -5.19 20.92
N GLN A 158 -2.47 -5.93 20.27
CA GLN A 158 -2.30 -6.35 18.88
C GLN A 158 -2.21 -5.15 17.92
N ASN A 159 -3.07 -4.15 18.08
CA ASN A 159 -3.04 -2.93 17.28
C ASN A 159 -1.72 -2.15 17.49
N ILE A 160 -1.27 -2.00 18.73
CA ILE A 160 0.02 -1.35 19.04
C ILE A 160 1.18 -2.12 18.39
N GLN A 161 1.15 -3.44 18.40
CA GLN A 161 2.18 -4.26 17.77
C GLN A 161 2.18 -4.10 16.25
N GLN A 162 1.00 -4.03 15.63
CA GLN A 162 0.86 -3.74 14.20
C GLN A 162 1.39 -2.35 13.87
N GLU A 163 1.00 -1.31 14.61
CA GLU A 163 1.52 0.05 14.41
C GLU A 163 3.04 0.13 14.58
N ARG A 164 3.61 -0.56 15.57
CA ARG A 164 5.08 -0.63 15.74
C ARG A 164 5.77 -1.29 14.55
N SER A 165 5.18 -2.35 13.99
CA SER A 165 5.72 -3.02 12.81
C SER A 165 5.66 -2.10 11.58
N LEU A 166 4.56 -1.36 11.41
CA LEU A 166 4.38 -0.40 10.32
C LEU A 166 5.36 0.78 10.45
N VAL A 167 5.53 1.33 11.66
CA VAL A 167 6.53 2.38 11.92
C VAL A 167 7.94 1.88 11.65
N SER A 168 8.27 0.62 11.97
CA SER A 168 9.57 0.05 11.64
C SER A 168 9.78 -0.07 10.13
N GLN A 169 8.76 -0.49 9.38
CA GLN A 169 8.81 -0.56 7.91
C GLN A 169 8.98 0.83 7.29
N LEU A 170 8.19 1.80 7.72
CA LEU A 170 8.28 3.19 7.25
C LEU A 170 9.65 3.83 7.56
N LYS A 171 10.26 3.50 8.71
CA LYS A 171 11.62 3.96 9.03
C LYS A 171 12.68 3.37 8.09
N GLU A 172 12.54 2.10 7.72
CA GLU A 172 13.44 1.46 6.77
C GLU A 172 13.27 2.04 5.37
N GLU A 173 12.04 2.25 4.91
CA GLU A 173 11.74 2.93 3.64
C GLU A 173 12.31 4.34 3.61
N LEU A 174 12.13 5.13 4.69
CA LEU A 174 12.70 6.47 4.80
C LEU A 174 14.24 6.45 4.79
N ALA A 175 14.86 5.44 5.41
CA ALA A 175 16.32 5.28 5.39
C ALA A 175 16.82 4.91 3.99
N GLN A 176 16.10 4.08 3.25
CA GLN A 176 16.42 3.75 1.85
C GLN A 176 16.25 4.95 0.94
N GLU A 177 15.17 5.71 1.10
CA GLU A 177 14.94 6.92 0.30
C GLU A 177 15.98 8.01 0.61
N GLY A 178 16.40 8.13 1.88
CA GLY A 178 17.51 8.99 2.28
C GLY A 178 18.86 8.58 1.67
N LYS A 179 19.10 7.28 1.46
CA LYS A 179 20.31 6.80 0.74
C LYS A 179 20.23 7.15 -0.75
N LYS A 180 19.10 6.88 -1.41
CA LYS A 180 18.89 7.25 -2.82
C LYS A 180 19.02 8.76 -3.04
N ALA A 181 18.48 9.58 -2.15
CA ALA A 181 18.60 11.03 -2.23
C ALA A 181 20.07 11.48 -2.18
N LYS A 182 20.88 10.91 -1.29
CA LYS A 182 22.33 11.19 -1.23
C LYS A 182 23.09 10.72 -2.48
N GLU A 183 22.73 9.56 -3.02
CA GLU A 183 23.32 9.05 -4.28
C GLU A 183 22.97 9.97 -5.46
N LEU A 184 21.72 10.44 -5.53
CA LEU A 184 21.28 11.40 -6.54
C LEU A 184 21.96 12.76 -6.37
N GLU A 185 22.13 13.26 -5.15
CA GLU A 185 22.87 14.51 -4.87
C GLU A 185 24.33 14.39 -5.30
N ALA A 186 25.00 13.27 -5.00
CA ALA A 186 26.37 13.01 -5.44
C ALA A 186 26.48 12.95 -6.97
N SER A 187 25.56 12.25 -7.64
CA SER A 187 25.50 12.19 -9.10
C SER A 187 25.22 13.57 -9.73
N ASN A 188 24.34 14.38 -9.12
CA ASN A 188 24.07 15.74 -9.59
C ASN A 188 25.28 16.65 -9.43
N PHE A 189 26.04 16.49 -8.34
CA PHE A 189 27.29 17.21 -8.12
C PHE A 189 28.35 16.85 -9.18
N GLU A 190 28.55 15.56 -9.45
CA GLU A 190 29.45 15.09 -10.50
C GLU A 190 29.03 15.60 -11.89
N ALA A 191 27.74 15.54 -12.22
CA ALA A 191 27.21 16.06 -13.48
C ALA A 191 27.41 17.57 -13.62
N ARG A 192 27.29 18.34 -12.53
CA ARG A 192 27.54 19.79 -12.53
C ARG A 192 29.01 20.12 -12.75
N GLU A 193 29.93 19.37 -12.15
CA GLU A 193 31.36 19.56 -12.38
C GLU A 193 31.74 19.19 -13.82
N GLN A 194 31.23 18.08 -14.36
CA GLN A 194 31.41 17.73 -15.77
C GLN A 194 30.85 18.79 -16.72
N LEU A 195 29.67 19.34 -16.43
CA LEU A 195 29.08 20.43 -17.22
C LEU A 195 29.94 21.69 -17.18
N LYS A 196 30.53 22.01 -16.03
CA LYS A 196 31.42 23.16 -15.88
C LYS A 196 32.71 22.98 -16.67
N GLU A 197 33.32 21.79 -16.60
CA GLU A 197 34.50 21.45 -17.40
C GLU A 197 34.19 21.49 -18.91
N ALA A 198 33.05 20.91 -19.33
CA ALA A 198 32.62 20.95 -20.72
C ALA A 198 32.38 22.38 -21.23
N LYS A 199 31.77 23.26 -20.42
CA LYS A 199 31.60 24.68 -20.75
C LYS A 199 32.93 25.40 -20.91
N GLN A 200 33.89 25.11 -20.03
CA GLN A 200 35.21 25.72 -20.07
C GLN A 200 35.99 25.28 -21.33
N ASN A 201 35.93 23.99 -21.66
CA ASN A 201 36.50 23.43 -22.90
C ASN A 201 35.83 24.03 -24.15
N LEU A 202 34.50 24.19 -24.14
CA LEU A 202 33.78 24.82 -25.25
C LEU A 202 34.23 26.27 -25.46
N MET A 203 34.39 27.04 -24.38
CA MET A 203 34.88 28.42 -24.44
C MET A 203 36.27 28.49 -25.05
N GLU A 204 37.18 27.59 -24.65
CA GLU A 204 38.54 27.53 -25.17
C GLU A 204 38.57 27.16 -26.66
N VAL A 205 37.75 26.18 -27.07
CA VAL A 205 37.61 25.78 -28.47
C VAL A 205 37.05 26.93 -29.32
N GLN A 206 36.06 27.66 -28.81
CA GLN A 206 35.44 28.77 -29.51
C GLN A 206 36.42 29.95 -29.68
N GLN A 207 37.25 30.21 -28.66
CA GLN A 207 38.33 31.19 -28.76
C GLN A 207 39.39 30.78 -29.79
N ARG A 208 39.80 29.50 -29.81
CA ARG A 208 40.73 28.99 -30.83
C ARG A 208 40.14 29.06 -32.23
N HIS A 209 38.86 28.73 -32.40
CA HIS A 209 38.17 28.83 -33.68
C HIS A 209 38.20 30.26 -34.21
N THR A 210 37.89 31.24 -33.35
CA THR A 210 37.92 32.66 -33.71
C THR A 210 39.32 33.09 -34.15
N GLN A 211 40.36 32.70 -33.41
CA GLN A 211 41.75 32.99 -33.79
C GLN A 211 42.18 32.33 -35.11
N LEU A 212 41.77 31.08 -35.35
CA LEU A 212 42.04 30.40 -36.61
C LEU A 212 41.32 31.08 -37.77
N GLN A 213 40.09 31.53 -37.57
CA GLN A 213 39.31 32.22 -38.59
C GLN A 213 39.92 33.57 -38.97
N GLU A 214 40.36 34.36 -37.99
CA GLU A 214 41.10 35.60 -38.23
C GLU A 214 42.40 35.35 -38.99
N ARG A 215 43.14 34.30 -38.62
CA ARG A 215 44.39 33.94 -39.28
C ARG A 215 44.15 33.43 -40.70
N HIS A 216 43.10 32.65 -40.93
CA HIS A 216 42.70 32.21 -42.26
C HIS A 216 42.34 33.41 -43.14
N GLN A 217 41.58 34.38 -42.62
CA GLN A 217 41.24 35.59 -43.37
C GLN A 217 42.50 36.38 -43.75
N SER A 218 43.45 36.53 -42.83
CA SER A 218 44.74 37.19 -43.09
C SER A 218 45.54 36.47 -44.18
N LEU A 219 45.71 35.15 -44.08
CA LEU A 219 46.41 34.36 -45.09
C LEU A 219 45.71 34.38 -46.45
N SER A 220 44.38 34.35 -46.47
CA SER A 220 43.59 34.43 -47.70
C SER A 220 43.81 35.78 -48.41
N ASN A 221 43.88 36.87 -47.65
CA ASN A 221 44.19 38.19 -48.18
C ASN A 221 45.62 38.24 -48.74
N GLU A 222 46.61 37.74 -47.99
CA GLU A 222 48.01 37.68 -48.43
C GLU A 222 48.17 36.82 -49.70
N HIS A 223 47.50 35.68 -49.77
CA HIS A 223 47.50 34.83 -50.95
C HIS A 223 46.89 35.53 -52.17
N THR A 224 45.83 36.30 -51.97
CA THR A 224 45.19 37.08 -53.05
C THR A 224 46.14 38.17 -53.57
N GLU A 225 46.82 38.88 -52.67
CA GLU A 225 47.82 39.89 -53.03
C GLU A 225 49.03 39.26 -53.75
N LEU A 226 49.54 38.13 -53.24
CA LEU A 226 50.67 37.43 -53.84
C LEU A 226 50.33 36.88 -55.24
N LYS A 227 49.12 36.33 -55.40
CA LYS A 227 48.62 35.86 -56.70
C LYS A 227 48.54 37.01 -57.71
N THR A 228 47.95 38.14 -57.30
CA THR A 228 47.81 39.32 -58.16
C THR A 228 49.18 39.90 -58.56
N THR A 229 50.13 39.95 -57.63
CA THR A 229 51.49 40.43 -57.94
C THR A 229 52.27 39.46 -58.84
N LEU A 230 52.03 38.16 -58.73
CA LEU A 230 52.64 37.15 -59.58
C LEU A 230 52.08 37.23 -61.01
N GLU A 231 50.76 37.30 -61.16
CA GLU A 231 50.09 37.51 -62.47
C GLU A 231 50.62 38.78 -63.15
N ARG A 232 50.74 39.89 -62.41
CA ARG A 232 51.31 41.15 -62.93
C ARG A 232 52.78 41.01 -63.36
N LYS A 233 53.59 40.24 -62.61
CA LYS A 233 55.00 40.00 -62.96
C LYS A 233 55.13 39.10 -64.18
N GLU A 234 54.30 38.06 -64.30
CA GLU A 234 54.28 37.19 -65.48
C GLU A 234 53.89 37.95 -66.75
N GLU A 235 52.89 38.82 -66.66
CA GLU A 235 52.47 39.68 -67.76
C GLU A 235 53.59 40.64 -68.17
N HIS A 236 54.23 41.31 -67.20
CA HIS A 236 55.39 42.17 -67.45
C HIS A 236 56.60 41.40 -68.03
N PHE A 237 56.89 40.18 -67.55
CA PHE A 237 57.95 39.35 -68.12
C PHE A 237 57.65 38.95 -69.56
N LYS A 238 56.39 38.66 -69.87
CA LYS A 238 55.94 38.35 -71.23
C LYS A 238 56.11 39.56 -72.15
N GLU A 239 55.73 40.76 -71.70
CA GLU A 239 55.97 42.01 -72.42
C GLU A 239 57.47 42.27 -72.64
N GLN A 240 58.29 42.13 -71.60
CA GLN A 240 59.75 42.28 -71.71
C GLN A 240 60.36 41.28 -72.69
N MET A 241 59.90 40.03 -72.68
CA MET A 241 60.39 39.02 -73.61
C MET A 241 59.99 39.32 -75.04
N GLN A 242 58.79 39.86 -75.26
CA GLN A 242 58.35 40.31 -76.56
C GLN A 242 59.18 41.51 -77.04
N GLN A 243 59.38 42.52 -76.19
CA GLN A 243 60.27 43.66 -76.48
C GLN A 243 61.70 43.21 -76.77
N LEU A 244 62.24 42.23 -76.04
CA LEU A 244 63.60 41.72 -76.24
C LEU A 244 63.70 40.91 -77.53
N SER A 245 62.64 40.19 -77.92
CA SER A 245 62.55 39.53 -79.23
C SER A 245 62.51 40.54 -80.37
N GLU A 246 61.68 41.58 -80.26
CA GLU A 246 61.60 42.69 -81.23
C GLU A 246 62.93 43.45 -81.32
N THR A 247 63.53 43.75 -80.17
CA THR A 247 64.86 44.38 -80.05
C THR A 247 65.92 43.47 -80.63
N LYS A 248 65.88 42.15 -80.42
CA LYS A 248 66.81 41.20 -81.05
C LYS A 248 66.65 41.19 -82.57
N GLN A 249 65.44 41.23 -83.11
CA GLN A 249 65.24 41.35 -84.56
C GLN A 249 65.77 42.68 -85.11
N SER A 250 65.48 43.79 -84.42
CA SER A 250 66.01 45.11 -84.78
C SER A 250 67.54 45.14 -84.69
N LEU A 251 68.10 44.64 -83.59
CA LEU A 251 69.54 44.49 -83.39
C LEU A 251 70.14 43.53 -84.39
N THR A 252 69.46 42.49 -84.88
CA THR A 252 70.03 41.61 -85.94
C THR A 252 70.15 42.39 -87.25
N LYS A 253 69.14 43.22 -87.59
CA LYS A 253 69.23 44.16 -88.72
C LYS A 253 70.30 45.23 -88.50
N GLU A 254 70.42 45.76 -87.29
CA GLU A 254 71.48 46.71 -86.94
C GLU A 254 72.83 46.03 -86.88
N PHE A 255 72.96 44.75 -86.51
CA PHE A 255 74.19 43.97 -86.44
C PHE A 255 74.63 43.55 -87.84
N GLU A 256 73.74 43.35 -88.80
CA GLU A 256 74.11 43.32 -90.23
C GLU A 256 74.72 44.66 -90.66
N ASN A 257 74.15 45.78 -90.21
CA ASN A 257 74.69 47.12 -90.49
C ASN A 257 75.97 47.45 -89.67
N LEU A 258 76.11 46.86 -88.48
CA LEU A 258 77.14 47.15 -87.48
C LEU A 258 78.29 46.12 -87.52
N ALA A 259 78.12 44.94 -88.11
CA ALA A 259 79.22 44.03 -88.47
C ALA A 259 80.12 44.65 -89.56
N ASN A 260 79.59 45.58 -90.35
CA ASN A 260 80.39 46.47 -91.21
C ASN A 260 81.14 47.57 -90.41
N LYS A 261 80.82 47.78 -89.14
CA LYS A 261 81.39 48.80 -88.24
C LYS A 261 82.23 48.21 -87.08
N ILE A 262 81.98 46.96 -86.67
CA ILE A 262 82.65 46.21 -85.58
C ILE A 262 83.84 45.38 -86.14
N PHE A 263 84.61 45.94 -87.06
CA PHE A 263 86.06 45.67 -87.11
C PHE A 263 86.85 46.78 -86.39
N GLU A 264 86.18 47.87 -86.01
CA GLU A 264 86.84 49.11 -85.59
C GLU A 264 86.97 49.27 -84.07
N GLU A 265 86.15 48.60 -83.26
CA GLU A 265 86.19 48.81 -81.80
C GLU A 265 85.97 47.51 -81.02
N LYS A 266 87.01 46.68 -81.00
CA LYS A 266 87.18 45.68 -79.95
C LYS A 266 87.46 46.39 -78.62
N GLY A 267 86.79 45.96 -77.56
CA GLY A 267 87.51 45.70 -76.32
C GLY A 267 86.77 45.94 -75.02
N LYS A 268 86.70 44.86 -74.24
CA LYS A 268 86.88 44.81 -72.78
C LYS A 268 85.65 45.31 -71.98
N THR A 269 85.08 44.63 -71.00
CA THR A 269 85.50 43.50 -70.16
C THR A 269 84.26 43.18 -69.30
N PHE A 270 83.81 41.92 -69.25
CA PHE A 270 84.12 40.98 -68.17
C PHE A 270 83.12 41.00 -67.01
N THR A 271 82.11 40.14 -67.15
CA THR A 271 81.78 39.06 -66.19
C THR A 271 82.40 39.13 -64.80
N HIS A 272 81.60 39.40 -63.78
CA HIS A 272 81.71 38.65 -62.54
C HIS A 272 80.36 38.67 -61.80
N THR A 273 79.79 37.50 -61.54
CA THR A 273 79.06 37.08 -60.31
C THR A 273 78.24 35.82 -60.64
N SER A 274 78.85 34.63 -60.64
CA SER A 274 78.13 33.36 -60.89
C SER A 274 78.50 32.20 -59.95
N GLN A 275 79.36 32.39 -58.94
CA GLN A 275 79.86 31.23 -58.17
C GLN A 275 79.30 31.09 -56.74
N ALA A 276 78.41 31.98 -56.28
CA ALA A 276 77.98 31.99 -54.87
C ALA A 276 76.55 31.47 -54.61
N SER A 277 75.78 31.08 -55.62
CA SER A 277 74.32 30.83 -55.46
C SER A 277 73.91 29.35 -55.42
N ILE A 278 74.83 28.41 -55.64
CA ILE A 278 74.46 26.99 -55.79
C ILE A 278 74.52 26.20 -54.47
N ASP A 279 75.35 26.59 -53.50
CA ASP A 279 75.45 25.89 -52.20
C ASP A 279 74.31 26.22 -51.23
N THR A 280 73.60 27.33 -51.42
CA THR A 280 72.46 27.74 -50.56
C THR A 280 71.12 27.18 -51.03
N MET A 281 71.01 26.68 -52.28
CA MET A 281 69.76 26.15 -52.83
C MET A 281 69.45 24.70 -52.44
N LEU A 282 70.43 23.92 -51.97
CA LEU A 282 70.24 22.49 -51.71
C LEU A 282 69.98 22.11 -50.24
N LYS A 283 69.96 23.10 -49.33
CA LYS A 283 69.61 22.90 -47.91
C LYS A 283 68.09 22.89 -47.62
N PRO A 284 67.25 23.76 -48.23
CA PRO A 284 65.81 23.83 -47.92
C PRO A 284 65.00 22.67 -48.49
N PHE A 285 65.52 21.97 -49.51
CA PHE A 285 64.85 20.83 -50.12
C PHE A 285 64.85 19.58 -49.22
N ARG A 286 65.81 19.50 -48.29
CA ARG A 286 65.92 18.39 -47.32
C ARG A 286 65.02 18.60 -46.09
N GLU A 287 64.70 19.86 -45.76
CA GLU A 287 63.86 20.24 -44.59
C GLU A 287 62.35 20.33 -44.94
N GLN A 288 61.98 20.60 -46.19
CA GLN A 288 60.56 20.67 -46.61
C GLN A 288 59.86 19.31 -46.71
N ILE A 289 60.60 18.20 -46.91
CA ILE A 289 60.02 16.85 -46.93
C ILE A 289 59.67 16.36 -45.50
N GLU A 290 60.40 16.82 -44.47
CA GLU A 290 60.12 16.49 -43.07
C GLU A 290 58.90 17.27 -42.51
N GLY A 291 58.62 18.48 -43.02
CA GLY A 291 57.49 19.33 -42.59
C GLY A 291 56.13 18.96 -43.19
N PHE A 292 56.11 18.38 -44.39
CA PHE A 292 54.87 17.91 -45.03
C PHE A 292 54.26 16.70 -44.29
N GLN A 293 55.11 15.88 -43.67
CA GLN A 293 54.71 14.69 -42.91
C GLN A 293 54.02 15.03 -41.57
N LYS A 294 54.13 16.27 -41.09
CA LYS A 294 53.63 16.70 -39.77
C LYS A 294 52.25 17.38 -39.84
N ARG A 295 51.93 18.07 -40.94
CA ARG A 295 50.69 18.85 -41.13
C ARG A 295 49.44 18.01 -41.44
N ILE A 296 49.63 16.78 -41.89
CA ILE A 296 48.55 15.81 -42.09
C ILE A 296 48.01 15.25 -40.76
N ASN A 297 48.81 15.30 -39.69
CA ASN A 297 48.42 14.71 -38.40
C ASN A 297 47.47 15.61 -37.58
N GLU A 298 47.42 16.92 -37.82
CA GLU A 298 46.68 17.89 -36.97
C GLU A 298 45.20 18.09 -37.38
N VAL A 299 44.84 17.79 -38.64
CA VAL A 299 43.43 17.86 -39.11
C VAL A 299 42.61 16.65 -38.63
N HIS A 300 43.25 15.62 -38.07
CA HIS A 300 42.60 14.42 -37.54
C HIS A 300 41.93 14.61 -36.15
N ASP A 301 42.36 15.61 -35.36
CA ASP A 301 42.09 15.63 -33.90
C ASP A 301 40.76 16.27 -33.45
N ALA A 302 40.12 17.14 -34.23
CA ALA A 302 38.83 17.76 -33.85
C ALA A 302 37.60 16.92 -34.25
N SER A 303 37.72 16.13 -35.32
CA SER A 303 36.76 15.08 -35.65
C SER A 303 36.79 13.96 -34.60
N LEU A 304 37.91 13.79 -33.89
CA LEU A 304 38.15 12.72 -32.93
C LEU A 304 37.31 12.81 -31.64
N GLN A 305 36.70 13.91 -31.18
CA GLN A 305 35.97 13.93 -29.87
C GLN A 305 34.50 13.43 -29.92
N GLY A 306 33.71 13.85 -30.92
CA GLY A 306 32.41 13.22 -31.19
C GLY A 306 32.59 11.81 -31.76
N ASN A 307 33.64 11.63 -32.57
CA ASN A 307 34.09 10.32 -32.97
C ASN A 307 34.85 9.57 -31.88
N THR A 308 35.16 10.04 -30.67
CA THR A 308 35.87 9.19 -29.68
C THR A 308 34.88 8.44 -28.81
N SER A 309 33.73 9.03 -28.46
CA SER A 309 32.62 8.28 -27.87
C SER A 309 32.03 7.32 -28.90
N LEU A 310 31.76 7.82 -30.11
CA LEU A 310 31.28 6.97 -31.20
C LEU A 310 32.35 5.98 -31.68
N ASN A 311 33.64 6.32 -31.79
CA ASN A 311 34.70 5.33 -32.06
C ASN A 311 34.93 4.43 -30.86
N ALA A 312 34.74 4.82 -29.60
CA ALA A 312 34.88 3.89 -28.48
C ALA A 312 33.76 2.85 -28.53
N GLU A 313 32.54 3.28 -28.84
CA GLU A 313 31.38 2.42 -28.99
C GLU A 313 31.44 1.58 -30.28
N ILE A 314 31.92 2.15 -31.39
CA ILE A 314 32.25 1.44 -32.66
C ILE A 314 33.46 0.53 -32.47
N LYS A 315 34.48 0.89 -31.70
CA LYS A 315 35.64 0.02 -31.41
C LYS A 315 35.22 -1.14 -30.53
N LYS A 316 34.36 -0.92 -29.53
CA LYS A 316 33.77 -1.99 -28.73
C LYS A 316 32.95 -2.94 -29.58
N VAL A 317 32.17 -2.41 -30.52
CA VAL A 317 31.46 -3.19 -31.55
C VAL A 317 32.39 -3.95 -32.47
N LEU A 318 33.44 -3.30 -32.95
CA LEU A 318 34.41 -3.90 -33.85
C LEU A 318 35.17 -5.00 -33.12
N GLU A 319 35.54 -4.79 -31.85
CA GLU A 319 36.18 -5.77 -30.98
C GLU A 319 35.26 -6.96 -30.71
N ILE A 320 33.98 -6.73 -30.44
CA ILE A 320 32.95 -7.77 -30.36
C ILE A 320 32.83 -8.51 -31.70
N GLY A 321 32.76 -7.80 -32.82
CA GLY A 321 32.69 -8.38 -34.16
C GLY A 321 33.93 -9.21 -34.50
N LEU A 322 35.11 -8.76 -34.09
CA LEU A 322 36.38 -9.48 -34.22
C LEU A 322 36.44 -10.70 -33.30
N GLN A 323 35.91 -10.62 -32.08
CA GLN A 323 35.80 -11.76 -31.16
C GLN A 323 34.82 -12.80 -31.71
N MET A 324 33.64 -12.38 -32.16
CA MET A 324 32.64 -13.24 -32.80
C MET A 324 33.20 -13.88 -34.07
N SER A 325 33.99 -13.13 -34.86
CA SER A 325 34.71 -13.66 -36.04
C SER A 325 35.74 -14.72 -35.64
N LYS A 326 36.51 -14.52 -34.55
CA LYS A 326 37.44 -15.54 -34.02
C LYS A 326 36.70 -16.78 -33.52
N GLU A 327 35.60 -16.60 -32.78
CA GLU A 327 34.74 -17.71 -32.31
C GLU A 327 34.13 -18.47 -33.51
N ALA A 328 33.68 -17.76 -34.54
CA ALA A 328 33.19 -18.32 -35.79
C ALA A 328 34.23 -19.20 -36.49
N ASN A 329 35.47 -18.74 -36.58
CA ASN A 329 36.56 -19.48 -37.21
C ASN A 329 36.95 -20.74 -36.42
N ASN A 330 37.04 -20.61 -35.09
CA ASN A 330 37.38 -21.73 -34.22
C ASN A 330 36.29 -22.80 -34.24
N LEU A 331 35.02 -22.40 -34.23
CA LEU A 331 33.90 -23.33 -34.22
C LEU A 331 33.61 -23.93 -35.60
N THR A 332 33.80 -23.18 -36.69
CA THR A 332 33.76 -23.76 -38.05
C THR A 332 34.78 -24.88 -38.19
N SER A 333 35.99 -24.68 -37.66
CA SER A 333 37.03 -25.70 -37.65
C SER A 333 36.63 -26.94 -36.85
N ALA A 334 35.85 -26.78 -35.78
CA ALA A 334 35.31 -27.86 -34.96
C ALA A 334 34.06 -28.54 -35.58
N LEU A 335 33.29 -27.84 -36.40
CA LEU A 335 32.07 -28.32 -37.09
C LEU A 335 32.36 -28.73 -38.56
N LYS A 336 33.60 -29.09 -38.86
CA LYS A 336 34.05 -29.50 -40.19
C LYS A 336 33.43 -30.85 -40.57
N GLY A 337 32.41 -30.84 -41.44
CA GLY A 337 31.79 -32.03 -42.03
C GLY A 337 30.26 -32.11 -41.92
N ASP A 338 29.64 -31.33 -41.03
CA ASP A 338 28.18 -31.31 -40.84
C ASP A 338 27.57 -30.00 -41.36
N SER A 339 27.01 -30.05 -42.57
CA SER A 339 26.40 -28.88 -43.22
C SER A 339 25.15 -28.34 -42.52
N GLN A 340 24.42 -29.20 -41.79
CA GLN A 340 23.18 -28.83 -41.12
C GLN A 340 23.47 -28.10 -39.80
N GLN A 341 24.45 -28.59 -39.03
CA GLN A 341 24.87 -27.93 -37.79
C GLN A 341 25.50 -26.55 -38.04
N ARG A 342 26.26 -26.37 -39.13
CA ARG A 342 26.84 -25.07 -39.49
C ARG A 342 25.78 -24.03 -39.87
N GLY A 343 24.72 -24.45 -40.58
CA GLY A 343 23.61 -23.56 -40.93
C GLY A 343 22.87 -23.06 -39.69
N ALA A 344 22.49 -23.99 -38.81
CA ALA A 344 21.83 -23.66 -37.54
C ALA A 344 22.69 -22.77 -36.64
N TRP A 345 24.01 -22.99 -36.63
CA TRP A 345 24.93 -22.12 -35.90
C TRP A 345 25.04 -20.71 -36.50
N GLY A 346 25.10 -20.59 -37.84
CA GLY A 346 25.09 -19.29 -38.51
C GLY A 346 23.84 -18.47 -38.21
N GLU A 347 22.67 -19.11 -38.15
CA GLU A 347 21.41 -18.48 -37.77
C GLU A 347 21.39 -18.03 -36.29
N ALA A 348 21.85 -18.89 -35.38
CA ALA A 348 21.95 -18.55 -33.96
C ALA A 348 22.92 -17.38 -33.72
N GLN A 349 24.01 -17.34 -34.47
CA GLN A 349 25.00 -16.28 -34.41
C GLN A 349 24.45 -14.95 -34.98
N LEU A 350 23.67 -15.00 -36.06
CA LEU A 350 23.00 -13.83 -36.61
C LEU A 350 21.98 -13.24 -35.61
N ARG A 351 21.18 -14.11 -34.95
CA ARG A 351 20.27 -13.69 -33.87
C ARG A 351 21.01 -12.96 -32.75
N ARG A 352 22.11 -13.56 -32.29
CA ARG A 352 22.96 -12.95 -31.26
C ARG A 352 23.52 -11.59 -31.70
N THR A 353 23.87 -11.46 -32.98
CA THR A 353 24.35 -10.19 -33.55
C THR A 353 23.27 -9.11 -33.52
N LEU A 354 22.01 -9.46 -33.80
CA LEU A 354 20.86 -8.55 -33.71
C LEU A 354 20.62 -8.08 -32.27
N GLU A 355 20.58 -9.00 -31.32
CA GLU A 355 20.39 -8.72 -29.89
C GLU A 355 21.50 -7.81 -29.34
N MET A 356 22.78 -8.14 -29.62
CA MET A 356 23.93 -7.37 -29.16
C MET A 356 23.99 -5.96 -29.77
N SER A 357 23.35 -5.75 -30.91
CA SER A 357 23.23 -4.45 -31.56
C SER A 357 22.18 -3.55 -30.92
N GLY A 358 21.44 -4.04 -29.90
CA GLY A 358 20.39 -3.30 -29.20
C GLY A 358 19.01 -3.45 -29.84
N LEU A 359 18.85 -4.37 -30.79
CA LEU A 359 17.56 -4.62 -31.45
C LEU A 359 16.73 -5.60 -30.60
N ILE A 360 15.42 -5.34 -30.52
CA ILE A 360 14.46 -6.13 -29.75
C ILE A 360 13.62 -6.93 -30.75
N GLU A 361 13.47 -8.24 -30.51
CA GLU A 361 12.62 -9.12 -31.32
C GLU A 361 11.15 -8.65 -31.25
N GLU A 362 10.38 -8.87 -32.33
CA GLU A 362 9.00 -8.40 -32.55
C GLU A 362 8.88 -6.87 -32.74
N ALA A 363 9.60 -6.08 -31.95
CA ALA A 363 9.58 -4.62 -32.00
C ALA A 363 10.46 -4.05 -33.14
N HIS A 364 11.74 -4.45 -33.19
CA HIS A 364 12.72 -3.93 -34.14
C HIS A 364 13.05 -4.93 -35.26
N TYR A 365 12.84 -6.24 -35.05
CA TYR A 365 13.04 -7.25 -36.09
C TYR A 365 12.12 -8.47 -35.90
N GLU A 366 11.88 -9.20 -36.99
CA GLU A 366 11.09 -10.44 -37.03
C GLU A 366 11.92 -11.58 -37.64
N VAL A 367 11.71 -12.79 -37.11
CA VAL A 367 12.39 -14.03 -37.57
C VAL A 367 11.44 -14.80 -38.50
N GLN A 368 11.94 -15.30 -39.63
CA GLN A 368 11.21 -16.17 -40.55
C GLN A 368 9.89 -15.59 -41.09
N SER A 369 9.85 -14.29 -41.37
CA SER A 369 8.67 -13.63 -41.91
C SER A 369 8.34 -14.15 -43.32
N SER A 370 7.10 -14.63 -43.49
CA SER A 370 6.58 -15.11 -44.77
C SER A 370 5.76 -14.02 -45.43
N PHE A 371 6.17 -13.61 -46.63
CA PHE A 371 5.44 -12.63 -47.44
C PHE A 371 4.83 -13.30 -48.66
N LYS A 372 3.70 -12.76 -49.13
CA LYS A 372 3.14 -13.13 -50.43
C LYS A 372 3.63 -12.12 -51.46
N ASP A 373 4.17 -12.61 -52.57
CA ASP A 373 4.42 -11.77 -53.73
C ASP A 373 3.12 -11.44 -54.49
N ALA A 374 3.23 -10.59 -55.51
CA ALA A 374 2.10 -10.20 -56.37
C ALA A 374 1.44 -11.39 -57.11
N GLU A 375 2.12 -12.54 -57.18
CA GLU A 375 1.65 -13.78 -57.82
C GLU A 375 1.10 -14.78 -56.78
N GLY A 376 1.07 -14.42 -55.49
CA GLY A 376 0.54 -15.23 -54.40
C GLY A 376 1.49 -16.32 -53.89
N LYS A 377 2.74 -16.36 -54.36
CA LYS A 377 3.75 -17.31 -53.91
C LYS A 377 4.33 -16.85 -52.57
N GLN A 378 4.49 -17.78 -51.63
CA GLN A 378 5.14 -17.49 -50.36
C GLN A 378 6.65 -17.36 -50.55
N LYS A 379 7.19 -16.22 -50.14
CA LYS A 379 8.62 -15.94 -50.02
C LYS A 379 8.93 -15.80 -48.54
N GLN A 380 9.85 -16.63 -48.04
CA GLN A 380 10.31 -16.59 -46.66
C GLN A 380 11.68 -15.94 -46.61
N THR A 381 11.83 -14.95 -45.73
CA THR A 381 13.12 -14.32 -45.42
C THR A 381 13.63 -14.81 -44.07
N ASP A 382 14.95 -14.89 -43.88
CA ASP A 382 15.52 -15.33 -42.60
C ASP A 382 15.21 -14.31 -41.50
N TYR A 383 15.50 -13.02 -41.75
CA TYR A 383 15.24 -11.92 -40.82
C TYR A 383 14.75 -10.66 -41.52
N LEU A 384 13.80 -9.96 -40.90
CA LEU A 384 13.28 -8.66 -41.32
C LEU A 384 13.53 -7.63 -40.22
N ILE A 385 14.23 -6.55 -40.52
CA ILE A 385 14.48 -5.43 -39.58
C ILE A 385 13.54 -4.28 -39.94
N LYS A 386 12.85 -3.74 -38.94
CA LYS A 386 11.95 -2.59 -39.03
C LYS A 386 12.72 -1.30 -38.75
N LEU A 387 12.43 -0.25 -39.52
CA LEU A 387 12.95 1.11 -39.34
C LEU A 387 11.80 2.05 -38.94
N PRO A 388 12.06 3.14 -38.19
CA PRO A 388 11.05 4.10 -37.74
C PRO A 388 10.14 4.68 -38.83
N ASP A 389 10.65 4.90 -40.04
CA ASP A 389 9.88 5.40 -41.20
C ASP A 389 8.88 4.38 -41.80
N GLY A 390 8.67 3.24 -41.16
CA GLY A 390 7.93 2.11 -41.73
C GLY A 390 8.69 1.40 -42.88
N LYS A 391 10.01 1.63 -42.93
CA LYS A 391 10.92 1.00 -43.89
C LYS A 391 11.48 -0.31 -43.34
N HIS A 392 11.93 -1.21 -44.22
CA HIS A 392 12.38 -2.54 -43.83
C HIS A 392 13.69 -2.95 -44.49
N ILE A 393 14.59 -3.59 -43.75
CA ILE A 393 15.83 -4.20 -44.24
C ILE A 393 15.72 -5.72 -44.09
N ILE A 394 16.06 -6.46 -45.14
CA ILE A 394 16.05 -7.92 -45.12
C ILE A 394 17.48 -8.44 -44.95
N ILE A 395 17.65 -9.48 -44.13
CA ILE A 395 18.90 -10.26 -44.03
C ILE A 395 18.65 -11.69 -44.48
N ASP A 396 19.48 -12.21 -45.38
CA ASP A 396 19.53 -13.62 -45.79
C ASP A 396 20.95 -14.17 -45.52
N SER A 397 21.04 -15.34 -44.87
CA SER A 397 22.28 -15.83 -44.26
C SER A 397 22.85 -17.10 -44.91
N LYS A 398 22.27 -17.57 -46.03
CA LYS A 398 22.46 -18.95 -46.50
C LYS A 398 23.53 -19.11 -47.59
N VAL A 399 24.77 -18.71 -47.31
CA VAL A 399 25.89 -18.92 -48.23
C VAL A 399 26.53 -20.30 -48.06
N ALA A 400 26.60 -21.09 -49.13
CA ALA A 400 27.26 -22.40 -49.12
C ALA A 400 28.79 -22.25 -49.14
N LEU A 401 29.47 -22.70 -48.07
CA LEU A 401 30.91 -22.48 -47.84
C LEU A 401 31.78 -23.71 -48.17
N ASN A 402 31.23 -24.73 -48.81
CA ASN A 402 31.93 -25.99 -49.10
C ASN A 402 33.19 -25.83 -49.97
N ALA A 403 33.20 -24.85 -50.89
CA ALA A 403 34.36 -24.56 -51.73
C ALA A 403 35.48 -23.86 -50.94
N TYR A 404 35.12 -23.00 -49.98
CA TYR A 404 36.07 -22.39 -49.07
C TYR A 404 36.73 -23.42 -48.15
N ASP A 405 35.95 -24.36 -47.60
CA ASP A 405 36.48 -25.45 -46.77
C ASP A 405 37.53 -26.29 -47.51
N ARG A 406 37.29 -26.55 -48.81
CA ARG A 406 38.26 -27.23 -49.68
C ARG A 406 39.50 -26.39 -49.95
N ALA A 407 39.35 -25.08 -50.13
CA ALA A 407 40.48 -24.18 -50.31
C ALA A 407 41.39 -24.16 -49.07
N VAL A 408 40.81 -24.05 -47.86
CA VAL A 408 41.57 -24.06 -46.61
C VAL A 408 42.28 -25.40 -46.36
N GLY A 409 41.70 -26.51 -46.85
CA GLY A 409 42.27 -27.86 -46.73
C GLY A 409 43.17 -28.29 -47.89
N ALA A 410 43.46 -27.43 -48.87
CA ALA A 410 44.26 -27.78 -50.04
C ALA A 410 45.74 -27.90 -49.67
N GLU A 411 46.39 -28.97 -50.15
CA GLU A 411 47.82 -29.22 -49.90
C GLU A 411 48.70 -28.63 -51.02
N SER A 412 48.13 -28.39 -52.20
CA SER A 412 48.82 -27.76 -53.33
C SER A 412 48.30 -26.35 -53.66
N PRO A 413 49.17 -25.45 -54.16
CA PRO A 413 48.74 -24.12 -54.62
C PRO A 413 47.70 -24.16 -55.75
N GLU A 414 47.74 -25.18 -56.60
CA GLU A 414 46.82 -25.36 -57.73
C GLU A 414 45.41 -25.73 -57.25
N GLU A 415 45.32 -26.65 -56.27
CA GLU A 415 44.05 -27.02 -55.63
C GLU A 415 43.44 -25.84 -54.85
N TYR A 416 44.28 -25.07 -54.15
CA TYR A 416 43.85 -23.86 -53.46
C TYR A 416 43.18 -22.87 -54.42
N GLN A 417 43.85 -22.59 -55.54
CA GLN A 417 43.38 -21.60 -56.51
C GLN A 417 42.09 -22.06 -57.23
N LEU A 418 41.99 -23.35 -57.54
CA LEU A 418 40.78 -23.94 -58.11
C LEU A 418 39.59 -23.83 -57.12
N ALA A 419 39.77 -24.29 -55.89
CA ALA A 419 38.73 -24.25 -54.86
C ALA A 419 38.30 -22.81 -54.52
N MET A 420 39.24 -21.87 -54.51
CA MET A 420 38.93 -20.45 -54.29
C MET A 420 38.14 -19.84 -55.45
N SER A 421 38.44 -20.22 -56.70
CA SER A 421 37.65 -19.79 -57.86
C SER A 421 36.20 -20.30 -57.80
N GLU A 422 36.01 -21.51 -57.26
CA GLU A 422 34.68 -22.09 -57.04
C GLU A 422 33.93 -21.40 -55.89
N HIS A 423 34.63 -20.98 -54.84
CA HIS A 423 34.07 -20.18 -53.75
C HIS A 423 33.53 -18.84 -54.27
N VAL A 424 34.34 -18.09 -55.03
CA VAL A 424 33.91 -16.82 -55.64
C VAL A 424 32.69 -17.01 -56.55
N LYS A 425 32.67 -18.09 -57.36
CA LYS A 425 31.52 -18.42 -58.21
C LYS A 425 30.27 -18.75 -57.38
N ALA A 426 30.41 -19.48 -56.28
CA ALA A 426 29.29 -19.81 -55.38
C ALA A 426 28.70 -18.55 -54.73
N VAL A 427 29.55 -17.64 -54.25
CA VAL A 427 29.13 -16.34 -53.69
C VAL A 427 28.40 -15.52 -54.75
N ARG A 428 28.94 -15.41 -55.96
CA ARG A 428 28.28 -14.69 -57.08
C ARG A 428 26.93 -15.30 -57.44
N LYS A 429 26.83 -16.63 -57.51
CA LYS A 429 25.57 -17.32 -57.77
C LYS A 429 24.53 -16.99 -56.70
N HIS A 430 24.92 -16.96 -55.43
CA HIS A 430 23.99 -16.62 -54.35
C HIS A 430 23.50 -15.17 -54.43
N ILE A 431 24.36 -14.23 -54.84
CA ILE A 431 23.94 -12.86 -55.17
C ILE A 431 22.88 -12.88 -56.28
N ASP A 432 23.10 -13.64 -57.36
CA ASP A 432 22.12 -13.73 -58.44
C ASP A 432 20.79 -14.35 -58.00
N ASP A 433 20.86 -15.41 -57.18
CA ASP A 433 19.69 -16.08 -56.62
C ASP A 433 18.88 -15.11 -55.73
N LEU A 434 19.52 -14.33 -54.86
CA LEU A 434 18.85 -13.34 -54.01
C LEU A 434 18.26 -12.19 -54.82
N ALA A 435 18.96 -11.72 -55.86
CA ALA A 435 18.49 -10.61 -56.69
C ALA A 435 17.22 -11.01 -57.45
N SER A 436 17.14 -12.27 -57.87
CA SER A 436 15.96 -12.81 -58.56
C SER A 436 14.71 -12.93 -57.67
N LYS A 437 14.88 -12.94 -56.34
CA LYS A 437 13.74 -13.04 -55.41
C LYS A 437 12.97 -11.73 -55.26
N ASP A 438 13.44 -10.62 -55.84
CA ASP A 438 12.77 -9.29 -55.93
C ASP A 438 11.90 -8.95 -54.71
N TYR A 439 12.57 -8.74 -53.58
CA TYR A 439 11.91 -8.37 -52.32
C TYR A 439 11.43 -6.91 -52.30
N THR A 440 11.84 -6.12 -53.30
CA THR A 440 11.52 -4.69 -53.42
C THR A 440 10.04 -4.45 -53.76
N ASN A 441 9.35 -5.44 -54.34
CA ASN A 441 7.95 -5.34 -54.79
C ASN A 441 6.94 -6.08 -53.88
N LEU A 442 7.30 -6.40 -52.63
CA LEU A 442 6.39 -7.06 -51.69
C LEU A 442 5.29 -6.12 -51.17
N VAL A 443 4.03 -6.56 -51.23
CA VAL A 443 2.86 -5.79 -50.79
C VAL A 443 2.95 -5.51 -49.28
N GLY A 444 2.96 -4.23 -48.89
CA GLY A 444 3.05 -3.79 -47.49
C GLY A 444 4.46 -3.40 -47.01
N MET A 445 5.49 -3.51 -47.86
CA MET A 445 6.87 -3.13 -47.53
C MET A 445 7.23 -1.80 -48.19
N ARG A 446 7.57 -0.77 -47.40
CA ARG A 446 8.25 0.44 -47.90
C ARG A 446 9.77 0.28 -47.75
N SER A 447 10.40 -0.69 -48.40
CA SER A 447 11.84 -0.96 -48.21
C SER A 447 12.75 0.17 -48.76
N PRO A 448 13.87 0.53 -48.10
CA PRO A 448 15.00 1.10 -48.82
C PRO A 448 15.61 0.01 -49.72
N SER A 449 16.13 0.39 -50.87
CA SER A 449 16.50 -0.48 -51.99
C SER A 449 17.74 -1.38 -51.77
N PHE A 450 17.78 -2.24 -50.75
CA PHE A 450 18.86 -3.24 -50.59
C PHE A 450 18.53 -4.44 -49.67
N VAL A 451 19.12 -5.61 -49.97
CA VAL A 451 19.12 -6.83 -49.16
C VAL A 451 20.52 -7.10 -48.62
N LEU A 452 20.63 -7.48 -47.35
CA LEU A 452 21.91 -7.84 -46.73
C LEU A 452 22.16 -9.35 -46.85
N MET A 453 23.23 -9.72 -47.55
CA MET A 453 23.70 -11.10 -47.66
C MET A 453 24.76 -11.35 -46.59
N PHE A 454 24.39 -12.09 -45.54
CA PHE A 454 25.25 -12.33 -44.39
C PHE A 454 26.16 -13.56 -44.59
N MET A 455 27.47 -13.37 -44.44
CA MET A 455 28.46 -14.43 -44.43
C MET A 455 29.06 -14.60 -43.02
N PRO A 456 28.80 -15.71 -42.32
CA PRO A 456 29.23 -15.89 -40.94
C PRO A 456 30.74 -16.09 -40.81
N ILE A 457 31.41 -16.62 -41.84
CA ILE A 457 32.85 -16.87 -41.83
C ILE A 457 33.59 -15.67 -42.45
N GLU A 458 34.16 -14.83 -41.60
CA GLU A 458 34.86 -13.61 -42.02
C GLU A 458 36.07 -13.89 -42.94
N PRO A 459 36.95 -14.88 -42.68
CA PRO A 459 38.03 -15.19 -43.62
C PRO A 459 37.52 -15.63 -45.00
N ALA A 460 36.39 -16.32 -45.08
CA ALA A 460 35.78 -16.70 -46.36
C ALA A 460 35.28 -15.47 -47.13
N TYR A 461 34.76 -14.47 -46.42
CA TYR A 461 34.35 -13.19 -46.99
C TYR A 461 35.56 -12.40 -47.51
N ILE A 462 36.60 -12.26 -46.69
CA ILE A 462 37.82 -11.54 -47.06
C ILE A 462 38.51 -12.21 -48.26
N GLU A 463 38.65 -13.53 -48.26
CA GLU A 463 39.29 -14.26 -49.37
C GLU A 463 38.47 -14.17 -50.67
N ALA A 464 37.13 -14.16 -50.60
CA ALA A 464 36.30 -13.93 -51.77
C ALA A 464 36.55 -12.55 -52.41
N LEU A 465 36.63 -11.50 -51.58
CA LEU A 465 36.90 -10.13 -52.04
C LEU A 465 38.32 -9.93 -52.55
N LYS A 466 39.32 -10.60 -51.94
CA LYS A 466 40.71 -10.56 -52.42
C LYS A 466 40.86 -11.18 -53.81
N ASN A 467 40.18 -12.31 -54.05
CA ASN A 467 40.26 -13.03 -55.32
C ASN A 467 39.42 -12.39 -56.43
N ASN A 468 38.37 -11.65 -56.08
CA ASN A 468 37.55 -10.92 -57.05
C ASN A 468 37.11 -9.56 -56.49
N LYS A 469 37.84 -8.51 -56.88
CA LYS A 469 37.62 -7.13 -56.42
C LYS A 469 36.28 -6.54 -56.88
N ASP A 470 35.74 -7.02 -58.00
CA ASP A 470 34.49 -6.53 -58.58
C ASP A 470 33.26 -7.18 -57.94
N LEU A 471 33.43 -8.18 -57.06
CA LEU A 471 32.34 -8.93 -56.46
C LEU A 471 31.45 -8.06 -55.56
N PHE A 472 32.03 -7.10 -54.84
CA PHE A 472 31.29 -6.14 -54.03
C PHE A 472 30.44 -5.20 -54.90
N GLU A 473 31.05 -4.59 -55.92
CA GLU A 473 30.34 -3.69 -56.85
C GLU A 473 29.24 -4.43 -57.63
N TYR A 474 29.49 -5.69 -58.00
CA TYR A 474 28.51 -6.56 -58.64
C TYR A 474 27.27 -6.78 -57.77
N GLY A 475 27.46 -7.12 -56.49
CA GLY A 475 26.36 -7.25 -55.54
C GLY A 475 25.61 -5.94 -55.36
N TYR A 476 26.35 -4.84 -55.17
CA TYR A 476 25.76 -3.52 -54.93
C TYR A 476 24.86 -3.06 -56.10
N LYS A 477 25.30 -3.24 -57.36
CA LYS A 477 24.49 -2.93 -58.55
C LYS A 477 23.19 -3.74 -58.65
N LYS A 478 23.15 -4.91 -58.01
CA LYS A 478 21.97 -5.78 -57.94
C LYS A 478 21.12 -5.56 -56.68
N GLY A 479 21.44 -4.54 -55.87
CA GLY A 479 20.73 -4.26 -54.62
C GLY A 479 21.07 -5.24 -53.50
N ILE A 480 22.24 -5.90 -53.55
CA ILE A 480 22.68 -6.87 -52.52
C ILE A 480 23.99 -6.40 -51.91
N VAL A 481 23.97 -6.18 -50.61
CA VAL A 481 25.15 -5.78 -49.85
C VAL A 481 25.67 -7.01 -49.11
N LEU A 482 26.88 -7.44 -49.47
CA LEU A 482 27.56 -8.50 -48.72
C LEU A 482 28.02 -7.95 -47.38
N VAL A 483 27.67 -8.66 -46.32
CA VAL A 483 28.03 -8.28 -44.95
C VAL A 483 28.57 -9.48 -44.19
N SER A 484 29.62 -9.26 -43.43
CA SER A 484 30.12 -10.13 -42.37
C SER A 484 29.76 -9.56 -41.00
N HIS A 485 30.08 -10.28 -39.92
CA HIS A 485 29.84 -9.82 -38.54
C HIS A 485 30.35 -8.40 -38.29
N THR A 486 31.58 -8.11 -38.71
CA THR A 486 32.24 -6.82 -38.46
C THR A 486 31.55 -5.67 -39.20
N THR A 487 30.97 -5.94 -40.37
CA THR A 487 30.25 -4.94 -41.16
C THR A 487 28.75 -4.84 -40.82
N LEU A 488 28.15 -5.91 -40.29
CA LEU A 488 26.73 -5.96 -39.95
C LEU A 488 26.43 -5.20 -38.65
N ILE A 489 27.23 -5.39 -37.60
CA ILE A 489 26.97 -4.76 -36.29
C ILE A 489 26.85 -3.23 -36.38
N PRO A 490 27.74 -2.49 -37.09
CA PRO A 490 27.59 -1.04 -37.25
C PRO A 490 26.27 -0.63 -37.93
N ILE A 491 25.83 -1.39 -38.94
CA ILE A 491 24.56 -1.15 -39.63
C ILE A 491 23.40 -1.31 -38.64
N LEU A 492 23.39 -2.42 -37.91
CA LEU A 492 22.33 -2.72 -36.94
C LEU A 492 22.29 -1.73 -35.78
N ARG A 493 23.45 -1.26 -35.30
CA ARG A 493 23.51 -0.20 -34.29
C ARG A 493 23.02 1.15 -34.80
N THR A 494 23.28 1.46 -36.07
CA THR A 494 22.71 2.66 -36.70
C THR A 494 21.18 2.58 -36.67
N VAL A 495 20.61 1.41 -36.95
CA VAL A 495 19.17 1.17 -36.83
C VAL A 495 18.69 1.30 -35.39
N SER A 496 19.37 0.70 -34.41
CA SER A 496 19.01 0.82 -32.99
C SER A 496 19.05 2.27 -32.51
N ASN A 497 20.03 3.06 -32.96
CA ASN A 497 20.14 4.48 -32.61
C ASN A 497 18.99 5.28 -33.23
N LEU A 498 18.57 4.94 -34.45
CA LEU A 498 17.43 5.57 -35.11
C LEU A 498 16.13 5.34 -34.31
N TRP A 499 15.91 4.13 -33.79
CA TRP A 499 14.78 3.84 -32.90
C TRP A 499 14.84 4.59 -31.57
N MET A 500 16.02 4.75 -30.99
CA MET A 500 16.21 5.53 -29.76
C MET A 500 15.83 7.00 -29.97
N ILE A 501 16.24 7.59 -31.10
CA ILE A 501 15.89 8.97 -31.47
C ILE A 501 14.38 9.11 -31.65
N GLU A 502 13.74 8.20 -32.38
CA GLU A 502 12.29 8.25 -32.59
C GLU A 502 11.51 8.17 -31.26
N ARG A 503 11.90 7.25 -30.39
CA ARG A 503 11.30 7.11 -29.06
C ARG A 503 11.48 8.37 -28.21
N SER A 504 12.68 8.95 -28.23
CA SER A 504 12.97 10.21 -27.53
C SER A 504 12.08 11.36 -28.05
N ASN A 505 11.86 11.44 -29.35
CA ASN A 505 10.97 12.43 -29.95
C ASN A 505 9.51 12.22 -29.53
N ALA A 506 9.04 10.98 -29.50
CA ALA A 506 7.68 10.64 -29.05
C ALA A 506 7.46 10.97 -27.57
N GLU A 507 8.40 10.60 -26.70
CA GLU A 507 8.34 10.90 -25.26
C GLU A 507 8.41 12.41 -25.00
N ALA A 508 9.26 13.15 -25.72
CA ALA A 508 9.33 14.62 -25.62
C ALA A 508 8.00 15.30 -25.99
N ARG A 509 7.31 14.79 -27.02
CA ARG A 509 5.99 15.28 -27.42
C ARG A 509 4.94 15.04 -26.33
N GLU A 510 4.92 13.84 -25.75
CA GLU A 510 4.00 13.51 -24.64
C GLU A 510 4.27 14.36 -23.40
N ILE A 511 5.54 14.62 -23.07
CA ILE A 511 5.93 15.52 -21.97
C ILE A 511 5.43 16.94 -22.25
N SER A 512 5.58 17.44 -23.47
CA SER A 512 5.11 18.78 -23.87
C SER A 512 3.59 18.91 -23.72
N GLU A 513 2.83 17.91 -24.12
CA GLU A 513 1.36 17.87 -23.95
C GLU A 513 0.98 17.88 -22.45
N LYS A 514 1.58 17.02 -21.64
CA LYS A 514 1.31 16.96 -20.18
C LYS A 514 1.74 18.23 -19.45
N ALA A 515 2.82 18.89 -19.88
CA ALA A 515 3.26 20.16 -19.32
C ALA A 515 2.22 21.27 -19.57
N GLY A 516 1.57 21.27 -20.74
CA GLY A 516 0.45 22.18 -21.05
C GLY A 516 -0.74 21.97 -20.11
N ASP A 517 -1.12 20.72 -19.83
CA ASP A 517 -2.21 20.41 -18.90
C ASP A 517 -1.93 20.86 -17.46
N ILE A 518 -0.68 20.70 -17.00
CA ILE A 518 -0.25 21.18 -15.69
C ILE A 518 -0.30 22.70 -15.63
N TYR A 519 0.17 23.39 -16.67
CA TYR A 519 0.12 24.85 -16.77
C TYR A 519 -1.33 25.35 -16.65
N ASN A 520 -2.26 24.78 -17.43
CA ASN A 520 -3.68 25.11 -17.37
C ASN A 520 -4.30 24.87 -15.97
N SER A 521 -3.89 23.80 -15.31
CA SER A 521 -4.33 23.48 -13.95
C SER A 521 -3.84 24.52 -12.93
N VAL A 522 -2.58 24.96 -13.05
CA VAL A 522 -2.01 26.01 -12.19
C VAL A 522 -2.72 27.35 -12.41
N CYS A 523 -2.98 27.74 -13.66
CA CYS A 523 -3.76 28.94 -13.99
C CYS A 523 -5.15 28.89 -13.35
N THR A 524 -5.84 27.75 -13.45
CA THR A 524 -7.17 27.54 -12.84
C THR A 524 -7.13 27.71 -11.31
N VAL A 525 -6.09 27.22 -10.64
CA VAL A 525 -5.91 27.38 -9.19
C VAL A 525 -5.63 28.85 -8.84
N ALA A 526 -4.77 29.53 -9.60
CA ALA A 526 -4.48 30.95 -9.42
C ALA A 526 -5.75 31.81 -9.55
N GLU A 527 -6.59 31.55 -10.55
CA GLU A 527 -7.88 32.24 -10.72
C GLU A 527 -8.82 32.03 -9.53
N ARG A 528 -8.91 30.79 -9.00
CA ARG A 528 -9.75 30.48 -7.84
C ARG A 528 -9.24 31.19 -6.58
N LEU A 529 -7.92 31.23 -6.37
CA LEU A 529 -7.30 31.95 -5.25
C LEU A 529 -7.51 33.46 -5.36
N SER A 530 -7.42 34.02 -6.57
CA SER A 530 -7.72 35.43 -6.83
C SER A 530 -9.18 35.78 -6.47
N LYS A 531 -10.14 34.97 -6.92
CA LYS A 531 -11.56 35.12 -6.55
C LYS A 531 -11.78 35.02 -5.04
N LEU A 532 -11.13 34.07 -4.37
CA LEU A 532 -11.20 33.91 -2.92
C LEU A 532 -10.66 35.15 -2.20
N GLY A 533 -9.51 35.68 -2.62
CA GLY A 533 -8.94 36.92 -2.10
C GLY A 533 -9.92 38.10 -2.19
N GLY A 534 -10.61 38.25 -3.32
CA GLY A 534 -11.67 39.25 -3.49
C GLY A 534 -12.85 39.07 -2.53
N THR A 535 -13.31 37.83 -2.30
CA THR A 535 -14.39 37.57 -1.33
C THR A 535 -13.96 37.87 0.10
N LEU A 536 -12.73 37.55 0.48
CA LEU A 536 -12.21 37.79 1.82
C LEU A 536 -12.05 39.29 2.10
N SER A 537 -11.61 40.07 1.10
CA SER A 537 -11.61 41.53 1.14
C SER A 537 -13.03 42.09 1.36
N THR A 538 -14.03 41.54 0.66
CA THR A 538 -15.45 41.93 0.83
C THR A 538 -15.95 41.64 2.26
N VAL A 539 -15.65 40.45 2.79
CA VAL A 539 -16.01 40.07 4.17
C VAL A 539 -15.35 41.00 5.20
N SER A 540 -14.06 41.31 5.01
CA SER A 540 -13.31 42.27 5.84
C SER A 540 -13.98 43.65 5.86
N ASN A 541 -14.40 44.15 4.69
CA ASN A 541 -15.10 45.42 4.57
C ASN A 541 -16.44 45.41 5.32
N HIS A 542 -17.23 44.34 5.22
CA HIS A 542 -18.49 44.20 5.99
C HIS A 542 -18.26 44.18 7.50
N TYR A 543 -17.24 43.46 7.95
CA TYR A 543 -16.86 43.43 9.36
C TYR A 543 -16.46 44.82 9.86
N ASN A 544 -15.56 45.50 9.15
CA ASN A 544 -15.08 46.83 9.50
C ASN A 544 -16.21 47.88 9.50
N ASN A 545 -17.14 47.80 8.55
CA ASN A 545 -18.32 48.68 8.54
C ASN A 545 -19.25 48.43 9.74
N THR A 546 -19.42 47.17 10.15
CA THR A 546 -20.23 46.81 11.32
C THR A 546 -19.59 47.30 12.61
N VAL A 547 -18.28 47.12 12.76
CA VAL A 547 -17.51 47.65 13.91
C VAL A 547 -17.59 49.18 13.95
N LYS A 548 -17.45 49.87 12.80
CA LYS A 548 -17.63 51.32 12.72
C LYS A 548 -19.05 51.77 13.11
N ALA A 549 -20.09 51.04 12.70
CA ALA A 549 -21.47 51.35 13.08
C ALA A 549 -21.75 51.15 14.58
N LEU A 550 -21.11 50.15 15.19
CA LEU A 550 -21.26 49.84 16.62
C LEU A 550 -20.43 50.78 17.50
N ALA A 551 -19.13 50.93 17.20
CA ALA A 551 -18.11 51.57 18.04
C ALA A 551 -17.64 52.96 17.55
N GLY A 552 -18.06 53.42 16.37
CA GLY A 552 -17.69 54.75 15.86
C GLY A 552 -18.29 55.91 16.66
N GLN A 553 -17.75 57.13 16.48
CA GLN A 553 -18.15 58.33 17.25
C GLN A 553 -19.66 58.69 17.20
N GLN A 554 -20.37 58.29 16.14
CA GLN A 554 -21.84 58.43 16.01
C GLN A 554 -22.60 57.10 16.20
N GLY A 555 -21.88 56.02 16.50
CA GLY A 555 -22.40 54.68 16.67
C GLY A 555 -23.17 54.48 17.98
N LEU A 556 -23.74 53.28 18.13
CA LEU A 556 -24.56 52.90 19.29
C LEU A 556 -23.80 53.06 20.62
N TYR A 557 -22.47 52.85 20.62
CA TYR A 557 -21.63 53.04 21.79
C TYR A 557 -21.70 54.48 22.34
N GLY A 558 -21.58 55.50 21.48
CA GLY A 558 -21.67 56.90 21.89
C GLY A 558 -23.07 57.31 22.36
N LYS A 559 -24.13 56.69 21.81
CA LYS A 559 -25.52 56.94 22.25
C LYS A 559 -25.82 56.28 23.60
N VAL A 560 -25.31 55.07 23.84
CA VAL A 560 -25.47 54.33 25.11
C VAL A 560 -24.60 54.94 26.22
N ASP A 561 -23.40 55.43 25.90
CA ASP A 561 -22.53 56.12 26.87
C ASP A 561 -23.13 57.46 27.35
N ARG A 562 -23.68 58.27 26.43
CA ARG A 562 -24.46 59.48 26.79
C ARG A 562 -25.70 59.15 27.63
N PHE A 563 -26.34 58.01 27.40
CA PHE A 563 -27.50 57.55 28.18
C PHE A 563 -27.09 57.06 29.58
N SER A 564 -25.93 56.42 29.70
CA SER A 564 -25.33 56.01 30.99
C SER A 564 -25.04 57.21 31.89
N GLN A 565 -24.53 58.32 31.33
CA GLN A 565 -24.25 59.55 32.08
C GLN A 565 -25.52 60.25 32.64
N LEU A 566 -26.70 59.98 32.07
CA LEU A 566 -27.98 60.58 32.49
C LEU A 566 -28.79 59.71 33.46
N SER A 567 -28.40 58.45 33.72
CA SER A 567 -29.18 57.50 34.51
C SER A 567 -28.41 56.99 35.73
N ALA A 568 -28.91 57.30 36.94
CA ALA A 568 -28.28 56.92 38.22
C ALA A 568 -28.34 55.41 38.57
N LYS A 569 -28.66 54.53 37.60
CA LYS A 569 -28.89 53.08 37.81
C LYS A 569 -28.19 52.18 36.77
N VAL A 570 -27.00 52.56 36.30
CA VAL A 570 -26.20 51.71 35.40
C VAL A 570 -24.86 51.36 36.07
N SER A 571 -24.54 50.08 36.22
CA SER A 571 -23.36 49.61 36.99
C SER A 571 -22.36 48.76 36.17
N LYS A 572 -22.49 48.68 34.85
CA LYS A 572 -21.56 47.93 33.97
C LYS A 572 -21.20 48.73 32.74
N SER A 573 -19.90 48.77 32.41
CA SER A 573 -19.37 49.39 31.18
C SER A 573 -19.29 48.36 30.04
N LEU A 574 -19.46 48.84 28.80
CA LEU A 574 -19.24 48.03 27.61
C LEU A 574 -17.72 47.83 27.34
N PRO A 575 -17.32 46.73 26.69
CA PRO A 575 -15.93 46.48 26.29
C PRO A 575 -15.52 47.29 25.05
N HIS A 576 -14.24 47.66 24.97
CA HIS A 576 -13.67 48.40 23.85
C HIS A 576 -13.52 47.48 22.62
N LEU A 577 -14.11 47.86 21.48
CA LEU A 577 -13.95 47.18 20.19
C LEU A 577 -13.08 48.05 19.27
N GLU A 578 -11.92 47.54 18.87
CA GLU A 578 -11.06 48.17 17.86
C GLU A 578 -11.30 47.55 16.47
N ALA A 579 -11.24 48.38 15.42
CA ALA A 579 -11.37 47.91 14.04
C ALA A 579 -10.07 47.27 13.56
N THR A 580 -10.11 45.96 13.28
CA THR A 580 -8.97 45.22 12.73
C THR A 580 -8.81 45.56 11.24
N HIS A 581 -7.85 46.42 10.90
CA HIS A 581 -7.48 46.65 9.51
C HIS A 581 -6.61 45.48 9.05
N VAL A 582 -7.23 44.45 8.46
CA VAL A 582 -6.51 43.38 7.77
C VAL A 582 -6.54 43.73 6.29
N ASP A 583 -5.48 44.40 5.82
CA ASP A 583 -5.25 44.66 4.40
C ASP A 583 -4.79 43.36 3.75
N PHE A 584 -5.67 42.71 2.97
CA PHE A 584 -5.29 41.56 2.16
C PHE A 584 -4.61 42.07 0.89
N GLU A 585 -3.29 41.84 0.76
CA GLU A 585 -2.48 42.17 -0.43
C GLU A 585 -2.99 41.42 -1.67
N THR A 586 -4.04 41.92 -2.29
CA THR A 586 -4.70 41.32 -3.47
C THR A 586 -3.88 41.53 -4.75
N GLU A 587 -3.00 42.53 -4.76
CA GLU A 587 -2.13 42.87 -5.89
C GLU A 587 -1.10 41.77 -6.21
N ARG A 588 -0.62 41.02 -5.22
CA ARG A 588 0.37 39.94 -5.44
C ARG A 588 -0.22 38.73 -6.19
N LEU A 589 -1.54 38.59 -6.19
CA LEU A 589 -2.26 37.53 -6.91
C LEU A 589 -2.63 37.95 -8.35
N ALA A 590 -2.67 39.25 -8.65
CA ALA A 590 -2.97 39.77 -9.98
C ALA A 590 -1.79 39.66 -10.96
N LEU A 591 -0.55 39.69 -10.43
CA LEU A 591 0.70 39.68 -11.22
C LEU A 591 1.06 38.33 -11.87
N ILE A 592 0.27 37.27 -11.68
CA ILE A 592 0.56 35.91 -12.19
C ILE A 592 -0.18 35.62 -13.51
N VAL A 593 -1.08 36.51 -13.94
CA VAL A 593 -1.89 36.33 -15.16
C VAL A 593 -1.60 37.44 -16.17
N GLU A 594 -0.33 37.57 -16.58
CA GLU A 594 -0.04 38.17 -17.89
C GLU A 594 0.16 37.03 -18.89
N PRO A 595 -0.60 36.97 -19.99
CA PRO A 595 -0.32 36.04 -21.06
C PRO A 595 1.05 36.37 -21.62
N ILE A 596 1.95 35.38 -21.67
CA ILE A 596 3.18 35.48 -22.44
C ILE A 596 2.75 35.64 -23.89
N GLU A 597 3.01 36.81 -24.50
CA GLU A 597 2.83 36.99 -25.94
C GLU A 597 3.70 35.95 -26.65
N GLU A 598 3.07 35.02 -27.37
CA GLU A 598 3.77 34.10 -28.25
C GLU A 598 4.58 34.93 -29.28
N PRO A 599 5.86 34.60 -29.52
CA PRO A 599 6.57 35.22 -30.62
C PRO A 599 5.84 34.86 -31.91
N LEU A 600 5.35 35.89 -32.61
CA LEU A 600 4.83 35.77 -33.97
C LEU A 600 5.85 34.99 -34.80
N ILE A 601 5.49 33.76 -35.17
CA ILE A 601 6.21 32.99 -36.17
C ILE A 601 5.98 33.75 -37.48
N GLU A 602 7.01 34.41 -37.98
CA GLU A 602 7.03 34.91 -39.35
C GLU A 602 6.83 33.71 -40.29
N GLU A 603 5.67 33.64 -40.94
CA GLU A 603 5.48 32.76 -42.09
C GLU A 603 6.50 33.12 -43.18
N PRO A 604 7.10 32.14 -43.86
CA PRO A 604 8.04 32.41 -44.94
C PRO A 604 7.29 33.12 -46.07
N LEU A 605 7.77 34.32 -46.41
CA LEU A 605 7.39 35.09 -47.60
C LEU A 605 7.25 34.17 -48.80
N SER A 606 6.02 34.01 -49.29
CA SER A 606 5.73 33.45 -50.60
C SER A 606 6.40 34.31 -51.67
N GLU A 607 7.26 33.70 -52.49
CA GLU A 607 7.86 34.31 -53.68
C GLU A 607 6.78 34.95 -54.57
N PRO A 608 6.99 36.18 -55.11
CA PRO A 608 6.09 36.71 -56.10
C PRO A 608 6.38 36.10 -57.48
N GLU A 609 5.33 35.61 -58.15
CA GLU A 609 5.35 35.25 -59.57
C GLU A 609 5.74 36.44 -60.46
N PRO A 610 6.31 36.21 -61.66
CA PRO A 610 6.86 37.27 -62.50
C PRO A 610 5.76 37.91 -63.36
N GLU A 611 5.44 39.18 -63.10
CA GLU A 611 4.66 39.99 -64.05
C GLU A 611 5.55 40.76 -65.03
N HIS A 612 5.38 40.37 -66.28
CA HIS A 612 5.48 41.11 -67.54
C HIS A 612 6.12 42.51 -67.56
N LEU A 613 7.15 42.58 -68.42
CA LEU A 613 7.62 43.77 -69.13
C LEU A 613 6.45 44.57 -69.72
N ASP A 614 6.42 45.88 -69.45
CA ASP A 614 6.20 46.87 -70.51
C ASP A 614 6.87 48.22 -70.22
N ASN A 615 7.28 48.80 -71.34
CA ASN A 615 8.05 50.02 -71.55
C ASN A 615 7.28 51.28 -71.15
N ASP A 616 7.94 52.30 -70.58
CA ASP A 616 8.05 53.61 -71.24
C ASP A 616 8.87 54.66 -70.44
N ALA A 617 9.94 55.07 -71.11
CA ALA A 617 10.52 56.40 -71.28
C ALA A 617 10.32 57.58 -70.28
N GLN A 618 11.48 58.22 -70.03
CA GLN A 618 11.72 59.67 -69.88
C GLN A 618 11.40 60.36 -68.55
N SER A 619 12.44 60.75 -67.80
CA SER A 619 13.06 62.09 -67.85
C SER A 619 13.88 62.41 -66.58
N ALA A 620 15.17 62.74 -66.77
CA ALA A 620 15.99 63.56 -65.86
C ALA A 620 15.62 65.06 -66.04
N PRO A 621 16.16 66.06 -65.31
CA PRO A 621 17.27 66.09 -64.32
C PRO A 621 16.89 66.86 -63.02
N THR A 622 17.74 67.04 -61.99
CA THR A 622 18.72 68.15 -61.82
C THR A 622 19.26 68.07 -60.37
N ILE A 623 20.56 67.83 -60.16
CA ILE A 623 21.57 68.74 -59.59
C ILE A 623 21.07 69.65 -58.46
N GLU A 624 21.55 69.44 -57.22
CA GLU A 624 22.18 70.52 -56.45
C GLU A 624 23.06 69.97 -55.31
N SER A 625 24.25 70.56 -55.25
CA SER A 625 25.31 70.42 -54.28
C SER A 625 25.05 71.30 -53.05
N GLU A 626 25.38 70.83 -51.85
CA GLU A 626 25.87 71.75 -50.82
C GLU A 626 26.80 71.05 -49.82
N THR A 627 28.03 71.54 -49.82
CA THR A 627 29.06 71.45 -48.79
C THR A 627 28.66 72.28 -47.56
N ALA A 628 28.95 71.82 -46.34
CA ALA A 628 29.85 72.50 -45.39
C ALA A 628 29.60 72.12 -43.91
N GLU A 629 30.73 71.83 -43.25
CA GLU A 629 31.14 72.28 -41.91
C GLU A 629 30.53 71.73 -40.60
N ASN A 630 31.49 71.26 -39.79
CA ASN A 630 31.63 71.41 -38.33
C ASN A 630 30.60 70.74 -37.41
N HIS A 631 30.97 69.60 -36.81
CA HIS A 631 31.56 69.58 -35.46
C HIS A 631 32.19 68.23 -35.10
#